data_AF-A0AAD5RD08-F1
#
_entry.id   AF-A0AAD5RD08-F1
#
_cell.length_a   1.000
_cell.length_b   1.000
_cell.length_c   1.000
_cell.angle_alpha   90.00
_cell.angle_beta   90.00
_cell.angle_gamma   90.00
#
_symmetry.space_group_name_H-M   'P 1'
#
loop_
_entity.id
_entity.type
_entity.pdbx_description
1 polymer ?
#
loop_
_entity_poly.entity_id
_entity_poly.type
_entity_poly.pdbx_seq_one_letter_code
_entity_poly.pdbx_strand_id
1 'polypeptide(L)'
;MWLKLEWNTFIIDDESDDEWEGKLQIDESLVTYSGLAPSRWANLPVLSLIKERNKPDQPPRKPKQAPFFLTAAPTLEGFEFEVPKEDGDEQRRALQAKRSLLELESSFSSSLRAAESVEELVDVFSCLKKMSVFCS
;
A
#
# COMPACT_ATOMS: atom_id res chain seq x y z
N MET A 1 -38.96 36.92 20.36
CA MET A 1 -38.68 36.30 21.67
C MET A 1 -37.82 35.08 21.40
N TRP A 2 -36.52 35.19 21.64
CA TRP A 2 -35.60 34.06 21.53
C TRP A 2 -35.51 33.40 22.90
N LEU A 3 -35.94 32.14 23.00
CA LEU A 3 -35.82 31.35 24.21
C LEU A 3 -34.35 30.95 24.37
N LYS A 4 -33.77 31.37 25.50
CA LYS A 4 -32.42 31.02 25.93
C LYS A 4 -32.43 29.55 26.32
N LEU A 5 -31.87 28.69 25.47
CA LEU A 5 -31.60 27.30 25.82
C LEU A 5 -30.25 27.27 26.57
N GLU A 6 -30.33 27.35 27.89
CA GLU A 6 -29.23 26.97 28.78
C GLU A 6 -29.09 25.45 28.75
N TRP A 7 -28.18 24.96 27.93
CA TRP A 7 -27.75 23.57 28.01
C TRP A 7 -26.78 23.45 29.19
N ASN A 8 -27.28 22.81 30.25
CA ASN A 8 -26.52 22.40 31.41
C ASN A 8 -25.33 21.54 30.94
N THR A 9 -24.11 22.05 31.10
CA THR A 9 -22.89 21.31 30.81
C THR A 9 -22.70 20.26 31.90
N PHE A 10 -23.13 19.03 31.62
CA PHE A 10 -22.76 17.89 32.44
C PHE A 10 -21.28 17.60 32.16
N ILE A 11 -20.41 18.13 33.00
CA ILE A 11 -18.99 17.79 33.00
C ILE A 11 -18.90 16.36 33.48
N ILE A 12 -18.58 15.45 32.56
CA ILE A 12 -18.18 14.08 32.89
C ILE A 12 -16.75 14.21 33.36
N ASP A 13 -16.52 13.94 34.65
CA ASP A 13 -15.19 13.86 35.26
C ASP A 13 -14.57 12.54 34.78
N ASP A 14 -13.89 12.59 33.63
CA ASP A 14 -13.25 11.46 32.97
C ASP A 14 -11.79 11.36 33.46
N GLU A 15 -11.61 11.06 34.75
CA GLU A 15 -10.30 10.90 35.38
C GLU A 15 -9.89 9.42 35.46
N SER A 16 -10.20 8.65 34.42
CA SER A 16 -9.66 7.30 34.19
C SER A 16 -9.25 7.14 32.73
N ASP A 17 -8.03 7.58 32.40
CA ASP A 17 -7.27 7.19 31.21
C ASP A 17 -6.86 5.70 31.32
N ASP A 18 -7.81 4.82 31.61
CA ASP A 18 -7.63 3.39 31.45
C ASP A 18 -7.68 3.11 29.95
N GLU A 19 -6.50 2.93 29.37
CA GLU A 19 -6.31 2.51 27.98
C GLU A 19 -7.08 1.20 27.75
N TRP A 20 -8.29 1.31 27.19
CA TRP A 20 -9.16 0.18 26.92
C TRP A 20 -8.53 -0.73 25.86
N GLU A 21 -7.73 -1.71 26.29
CA GLU A 21 -7.31 -2.84 25.46
C GLU A 21 -8.50 -3.81 25.24
N GLY A 22 -9.45 -3.36 24.43
CA GLY A 22 -10.56 -4.21 23.99
C GLY A 22 -10.04 -5.40 23.18
N LYS A 23 -10.37 -6.62 23.61
CA LYS A 23 -10.09 -7.83 22.82
C LYS A 23 -10.62 -7.66 21.40
N LEU A 24 -9.77 -7.89 20.41
CA LEU A 24 -10.12 -7.72 18.99
C LEU A 24 -11.26 -8.62 18.52
N GLN A 25 -11.52 -9.73 19.23
CA GLN A 25 -12.58 -10.68 18.93
C GLN A 25 -13.30 -11.09 20.21
N ILE A 26 -14.64 -10.94 20.21
CA ILE A 26 -15.51 -11.22 21.36
C ILE A 26 -15.90 -12.70 21.41
N ASP A 27 -16.14 -13.30 20.24
CA ASP A 27 -16.56 -14.69 20.09
C ASP A 27 -16.09 -15.23 18.72
N GLU A 28 -15.74 -16.51 18.63
CA GLU A 28 -15.25 -17.16 17.39
C GLU A 28 -16.34 -17.37 16.33
N SER A 29 -17.62 -17.40 16.73
CA SER A 29 -18.74 -17.54 15.79
C SER A 29 -19.13 -16.22 15.10
N LEU A 30 -18.62 -15.09 15.60
CA LEU A 30 -18.93 -13.76 15.07
C LEU A 30 -17.93 -13.34 13.99
N VAL A 31 -18.44 -12.78 12.90
CA VAL A 31 -17.60 -12.18 11.86
C VAL A 31 -17.10 -10.82 12.35
N THR A 32 -15.79 -10.63 12.30
CA THR A 32 -15.12 -9.39 12.70
C THR A 32 -14.66 -8.56 11.49
N TYR A 33 -14.62 -7.25 11.67
CA TYR A 33 -13.99 -6.36 10.69
C TYR A 33 -12.47 -6.44 10.80
N SER A 34 -11.77 -6.08 9.72
CA SER A 34 -10.30 -6.18 9.63
C SER A 34 -9.50 -5.34 10.64
N GLY A 35 -10.13 -4.43 11.39
CA GLY A 35 -9.47 -3.47 12.28
C GLY A 35 -8.71 -2.35 11.54
N LEU A 36 -8.88 -2.24 10.22
CA LEU A 36 -8.23 -1.24 9.38
C LEU A 36 -9.25 -0.20 8.89
N ALA A 37 -8.76 0.96 8.43
CA ALA A 37 -9.61 1.98 7.84
C ALA A 37 -10.47 1.40 6.69
N PRO A 38 -11.79 1.66 6.63
CA PRO A 38 -12.67 1.11 5.61
C PRO A 38 -12.23 1.39 4.17
N SER A 39 -11.58 2.54 3.94
CA SER A 39 -11.05 2.97 2.63
C SER A 39 -10.04 1.99 2.03
N ARG A 40 -9.38 1.16 2.85
CA ARG A 40 -8.47 0.10 2.39
C ARG A 40 -9.17 -0.90 1.47
N TRP A 41 -10.42 -1.24 1.77
CA TRP A 41 -11.18 -2.27 1.05
C TRP A 41 -12.31 -1.68 0.21
N ALA A 42 -12.92 -0.57 0.66
CA ALA A 42 -14.03 0.07 -0.03
C ALA A 42 -13.67 0.54 -1.44
N ASN A 43 -12.40 0.90 -1.68
CA ASN A 43 -11.93 1.37 -2.97
C ASN A 43 -11.53 0.24 -3.94
N LEU A 44 -11.32 -0.99 -3.46
CA LEU A 44 -10.84 -2.09 -4.30
C LEU A 44 -11.79 -2.42 -5.47
N PRO A 45 -13.13 -2.48 -5.30
CA PRO A 45 -14.04 -2.81 -6.39
C PRO A 45 -14.07 -1.76 -7.52
N VAL A 46 -13.77 -0.50 -7.19
CA VAL A 46 -13.84 0.65 -8.10
C VAL A 46 -12.49 1.30 -8.35
N LEU A 47 -11.39 0.58 -8.08
CA LEU A 47 -10.04 1.12 -8.10
C LEU A 47 -9.65 1.66 -9.50
N SER A 48 -10.12 1.03 -10.57
CA SER A 48 -9.90 1.47 -11.95
C SER A 48 -10.48 2.86 -12.21
N LEU A 49 -11.74 3.09 -11.81
CA LEU A 49 -12.42 4.38 -11.94
C LEU A 49 -11.76 5.47 -11.10
N ILE A 50 -11.35 5.13 -9.87
CA ILE A 50 -10.62 6.06 -9.00
C ILE A 50 -9.28 6.45 -9.63
N LYS A 51 -8.53 5.50 -10.21
CA LYS A 51 -7.27 5.77 -10.90
C LYS A 51 -7.46 6.65 -12.13
N GLU A 52 -8.55 6.47 -12.87
CA GLU A 52 -8.88 7.30 -14.03
C GLU A 52 -9.19 8.74 -13.61
N ARG A 53 -10.02 8.93 -12.58
CA ARG A 53 -10.36 10.25 -12.04
C ARG A 53 -9.15 10.97 -11.43
N ASN A 54 -8.23 10.22 -10.79
CA ASN A 54 -7.03 10.77 -10.18
C ASN A 54 -5.92 11.10 -11.19
N LYS A 55 -6.10 10.81 -12.48
CA LYS A 55 -5.10 11.22 -13.49
C LYS A 55 -5.02 12.75 -13.52
N PRO A 56 -3.80 13.32 -13.61
CA PRO A 56 -3.64 14.75 -13.72
C PRO A 56 -4.25 15.27 -15.03
N ASP A 57 -5.00 16.37 -14.95
CA ASP A 57 -5.67 17.00 -16.10
C ASP A 57 -4.69 17.42 -17.20
N GLN A 58 -3.51 17.91 -16.80
CA GLN A 58 -2.40 18.15 -17.72
C GLN A 58 -1.41 17.00 -17.60
N PRO A 59 -1.18 16.23 -18.69
CA PRO A 59 -0.18 15.18 -18.65
C PRO A 59 1.19 15.80 -18.34
N PRO A 60 2.02 15.15 -17.52
CA PRO A 60 3.38 15.63 -17.26
C PRO A 60 4.10 15.82 -18.59
N ARG A 61 4.77 16.97 -18.76
CA ARG A 61 5.45 17.33 -20.01
C ARG A 61 6.54 16.30 -20.31
N LYS A 62 6.22 15.33 -21.16
CA LYS A 62 7.16 14.30 -21.60
C LYS A 62 8.29 14.97 -22.38
N PRO A 63 9.58 14.70 -22.06
CA PRO A 63 10.67 15.18 -22.89
C PRO A 63 10.59 14.54 -24.29
N LYS A 64 10.95 15.29 -25.34
CA LYS A 64 10.84 14.88 -26.75
C LYS A 64 11.67 13.63 -27.10
N GLN A 65 12.67 13.31 -26.28
CA GLN A 65 13.56 12.17 -26.44
C GLN A 65 13.72 11.45 -25.09
N ALA A 66 12.63 10.85 -24.59
CA ALA A 66 12.76 9.89 -23.50
C ALA A 66 13.14 8.52 -24.05
N PRO A 67 14.10 7.80 -23.46
CA PRO A 67 14.29 6.39 -23.80
C PRO A 67 13.02 5.60 -23.46
N PHE A 68 12.71 4.58 -24.27
CA PHE A 68 11.54 3.72 -24.05
C PHE A 68 11.59 3.00 -22.69
N PHE A 69 12.79 2.73 -22.18
CA PHE A 69 13.02 2.22 -20.83
C PHE A 69 13.73 3.29 -20.01
N LEU A 70 13.13 3.69 -18.89
CA LEU A 70 13.84 4.48 -17.88
C LEU A 70 14.86 3.56 -17.20
N THR A 71 16.12 3.99 -17.15
CA THR A 71 17.18 3.32 -16.39
C THR A 71 16.85 3.46 -14.91
N ALA A 72 16.80 2.35 -14.17
CA ALA A 72 16.54 2.36 -12.74
C ALA A 72 17.79 1.93 -11.97
N ALA A 73 18.21 2.74 -11.00
CA ALA A 73 19.28 2.42 -10.07
C ALA A 73 18.69 1.83 -8.78
N PRO A 74 19.30 0.77 -8.22
CA PRO A 74 18.87 0.20 -6.95
C PRO A 74 19.20 1.15 -5.80
N THR A 75 18.23 1.38 -4.91
CA THR A 75 18.36 2.17 -3.68
C THR A 75 17.99 1.32 -2.47
N LEU A 76 18.30 1.80 -1.26
CA LEU A 76 18.07 1.07 0.00
C LEU A 76 16.58 0.71 0.22
N GLU A 77 15.65 1.48 -0.38
CA GLU A 77 14.20 1.28 -0.28
C GLU A 77 13.56 0.76 -1.59
N GLY A 78 14.34 0.46 -2.64
CA GLY A 78 13.80 -0.05 -3.90
C GLY A 78 14.62 0.35 -5.12
N PHE A 79 14.02 1.15 -6.01
CA PHE A 79 14.67 1.62 -7.23
C PHE A 79 14.29 3.07 -7.54
N GLU A 80 15.24 3.86 -8.04
CA GLU A 80 15.03 5.22 -8.53
C GLU A 80 15.36 5.32 -10.02
N PHE A 81 14.59 6.10 -10.78
CA PHE A 81 14.85 6.29 -12.20
C PHE A 81 15.92 7.35 -12.44
N GLU A 82 17.02 6.95 -13.06
CA GLU A 82 18.11 7.83 -13.49
C GLU A 82 17.78 8.50 -14.83
N VAL A 83 18.17 9.77 -14.97
CA VAL A 83 18.17 10.46 -16.27
C VAL A 83 19.41 10.01 -17.06
N PRO A 84 19.27 9.49 -18.29
CA PRO A 84 20.40 8.96 -19.04
C PRO A 84 21.44 10.05 -19.35
N LYS A 85 22.72 9.74 -19.12
CA LYS A 85 23.87 10.44 -19.72
C LYS A 85 24.29 9.68 -20.99
N GLU A 86 24.81 10.41 -21.99
CA GLU A 86 25.00 9.93 -23.38
C GLU A 86 25.94 8.72 -23.58
N ASP A 87 26.73 8.28 -22.60
CA ASP A 87 27.73 7.18 -22.73
C ASP A 87 27.27 5.80 -22.14
N GLY A 88 26.00 5.44 -22.28
CA GLY A 88 25.37 4.36 -21.51
C GLY A 88 25.49 2.91 -22.01
N ASP A 89 26.15 2.61 -23.13
CA ASP A 89 25.95 1.33 -23.83
C ASP A 89 26.59 0.09 -23.16
N GLU A 90 27.75 0.23 -22.52
CA GLU A 90 28.37 -0.87 -21.75
C GLU A 90 27.60 -1.15 -20.45
N GLN A 91 27.11 -0.10 -19.80
CA GLN A 91 26.35 -0.17 -18.57
C GLN A 91 24.97 -0.81 -18.79
N ARG A 92 24.37 -0.59 -19.98
CA ARG A 92 23.11 -1.21 -20.42
C ARG A 92 23.22 -2.73 -20.58
N ARG A 93 24.31 -3.23 -21.15
CA ARG A 93 24.53 -4.70 -21.29
C ARG A 93 24.69 -5.37 -19.94
N ALA A 94 25.44 -4.76 -19.02
CA ALA A 94 25.62 -5.29 -17.67
C ALA A 94 24.30 -5.31 -16.88
N LEU A 95 23.45 -4.28 -17.01
CA LEU A 95 22.12 -4.22 -16.39
C LEU A 95 21.14 -5.25 -16.98
N GLN A 96 21.19 -5.49 -18.30
CA GLN A 96 20.35 -6.51 -18.94
C GLN A 96 20.73 -7.93 -18.51
N ALA A 97 22.02 -8.22 -18.39
CA ALA A 97 22.51 -9.51 -17.88
C ALA A 97 22.16 -9.73 -16.40
N LYS A 98 22.14 -8.67 -15.59
CA LYS A 98 21.66 -8.71 -14.20
C LYS A 98 20.14 -8.94 -14.13
N ARG A 99 19.37 -8.36 -15.06
CA ARG A 99 17.92 -8.53 -15.15
C ARG A 99 17.49 -9.95 -15.53
N SER A 100 18.22 -10.62 -16.41
CA SER A 100 17.93 -12.02 -16.77
C SER A 100 18.21 -13.02 -15.65
N LEU A 101 18.91 -12.60 -14.59
CA LEU A 101 19.27 -13.43 -13.44
C LEU A 101 18.36 -13.20 -12.22
N LEU A 102 17.48 -12.20 -12.27
CA LEU A 102 16.56 -11.86 -11.18
C LEU A 102 15.26 -12.68 -11.29
N GLU A 103 14.89 -13.34 -10.19
CA GLU A 103 13.66 -14.13 -10.06
C GLU A 103 12.43 -13.34 -10.55
N LEU A 104 11.66 -13.96 -11.46
CA LEU A 104 10.37 -13.42 -11.92
C LEU A 104 9.28 -13.45 -10.83
N GLU A 105 9.58 -14.01 -9.65
CA GLU A 105 8.61 -14.23 -8.60
C GLU A 105 8.75 -13.18 -7.49
N SER A 106 7.61 -12.63 -7.06
CA SER A 106 7.59 -11.80 -5.86
C SER A 106 7.74 -12.66 -4.60
N SER A 107 8.30 -12.09 -3.54
CA SER A 107 8.39 -12.75 -2.23
C SER A 107 7.03 -13.27 -1.74
N PHE A 108 5.96 -12.50 -1.96
CA PHE A 108 4.59 -12.94 -1.68
C PHE A 108 4.19 -14.20 -2.45
N SER A 109 4.50 -14.26 -3.75
CA SER A 109 4.15 -15.40 -4.60
C SER A 109 4.91 -16.66 -4.23
N SER A 110 6.16 -16.49 -3.78
CA SER A 110 6.98 -17.58 -3.25
C SER A 110 6.41 -18.11 -1.94
N SER A 111 6.12 -17.21 -0.98
CA SER A 111 5.49 -17.60 0.30
C SER A 111 4.13 -18.25 0.14
N LEU A 112 3.30 -17.76 -0.80
CA LEU A 112 1.99 -18.35 -1.08
C LEU A 112 2.09 -19.76 -1.67
N ARG A 113 3.12 -20.04 -2.47
CA ARG A 113 3.33 -21.37 -3.06
C ARG A 113 3.95 -22.38 -2.10
N ALA A 114 4.74 -21.89 -1.15
CA ALA A 114 5.35 -22.72 -0.12
C ALA A 114 4.35 -23.13 0.98
N ALA A 115 3.25 -22.40 1.14
CA ALA A 115 2.24 -22.71 2.16
C ALA A 115 1.45 -23.97 1.79
N GLU A 116 1.53 -25.00 2.63
CA GLU A 116 0.78 -26.25 2.52
C GLU A 116 -0.28 -26.38 3.62
N SER A 117 -0.02 -25.77 4.79
CA SER A 117 -0.91 -25.84 5.95
C SER A 117 -1.78 -24.59 6.12
N VAL A 118 -2.84 -24.71 6.92
CA VAL A 118 -3.75 -23.59 7.23
C VAL A 118 -3.04 -22.48 8.01
N GLU A 119 -2.11 -22.84 8.90
CA GLU A 119 -1.35 -21.88 9.71
C GLU A 119 -0.45 -21.01 8.82
N GLU A 120 0.26 -21.62 7.87
CA GLU A 120 1.09 -20.91 6.90
C GLU A 120 0.26 -19.98 5.99
N LEU A 121 -0.94 -20.40 5.62
CA LEU A 121 -1.85 -19.54 4.84
C LEU A 121 -2.31 -18.31 5.64
N VAL A 122 -2.50 -18.43 6.96
CA VAL A 122 -2.83 -17.29 7.83
C VAL A 122 -1.65 -16.30 7.91
N ASP A 123 -0.42 -16.79 7.94
CA ASP A 123 0.76 -15.94 7.91
C ASP A 123 0.90 -15.21 6.57
N VAL A 124 0.69 -15.90 5.46
CA VAL A 124 0.67 -15.30 4.12
C VAL A 124 -0.45 -14.26 3.99
N PHE A 125 -1.64 -14.53 4.54
CA PHE A 125 -2.74 -13.57 4.57
C PHE A 125 -2.39 -12.34 5.43
N SER A 126 -1.68 -12.53 6.54
CA SER A 126 -1.19 -11.43 7.36
C SER A 126 -0.18 -10.56 6.62
N CYS A 127 0.68 -11.17 5.79
CA CYS A 127 1.56 -10.44 4.86
C CYS A 127 0.75 -9.65 3.83
N LEU A 128 -0.28 -10.24 3.22
CA LEU A 128 -1.16 -9.56 2.27
C LEU A 128 -1.86 -8.35 2.92
N LYS A 129 -2.34 -8.48 4.16
CA LYS A 129 -2.99 -7.41 4.91
C LYS A 129 -2.08 -6.19 5.15
N LYS A 130 -0.77 -6.41 5.26
CA LYS A 130 0.26 -5.37 5.45
C LYS A 130 0.64 -4.68 4.13
N MET A 131 0.38 -5.29 2.98
CA MET A 131 0.71 -4.69 1.68
C MET A 131 -0.18 -3.49 1.38
N SER A 132 0.42 -2.43 0.83
CA SER A 132 -0.28 -1.24 0.36
C SER A 132 -0.63 -1.38 -1.12
N VAL A 133 -1.84 -0.97 -1.48
CA VAL A 133 -2.27 -0.82 -2.88
C VAL A 133 -1.85 0.52 -3.49
N PHE A 134 -1.27 1.41 -2.69
CA PHE A 134 -0.69 2.68 -3.13
C PHE A 134 0.82 2.51 -3.22
N CYS A 135 1.29 2.30 -4.46
CA CYS A 135 2.67 2.58 -4.83
C CYS A 135 2.62 3.96 -5.49
N SER A 136 3.25 4.94 -4.84
CA SER A 136 3.34 6.34 -5.26
C SER A 136 4.20 6.51 -6.51
#